data_AF-A0A954MHC3-F1
#
_entry.id   AF-A0A954MHC3-F1
#
_cell.length_a   1.000
_cell.length_b   1.000
_cell.length_c   1.000
_cell.angle_alpha   90.00
_cell.angle_beta   90.00
_cell.angle_gamma   90.00
#
_symmetry.space_group_name_H-M   'P 1'
#
loop_
_entity.id
_entity.type
_entity.pdbx_description
1 polymer ?
#
loop_
_entity_poly.entity_id
_entity_poly.type
_entity_poly.pdbx_seq_one_letter_code
_entity_poly.pdbx_strand_id
1 'polypeptide(L)'
;EGNGWFSVAEVRFAKSAGGQPPQLQPSGFNQELATALSATLTKAPLPDDTAALKVLAQTWPKIAQRRPLEVATTFAGLRIPDSGNERSIELYERFSNLCQKLPAPVPVLAISDGTPEDEHIFIRGNHLNPGRIAPRRWMTVLRPDDQLISESSIGRLQLAEQVLAQSNPFPARVMVNRIWHHLFGEGIVGSTDNFGVLGKRPTHPELLDHLAWRFREEGWSIKRMLRSLLLSRTYRMSSQPSEAADLVDPGNELLHRFRVRRLEGEAVRDTILAVSGQLNRKMFGPSVPVYLTPFMEGRGRPASGPLNGEGRRSIYISVNRNFLSPLMLAFDVPAPVTTIGDRGVSNVPAQALILLNNEFVAEQSRLWAQRLRRDHTSAHEQLVQAWRQLLGREPMNEEVAMMEDFMAQQSAGDVSPEESLAHVCHVLLNSKEFLFLN
;
A
#
# COMPACT_ATOMS: atom_id res chain seq x y z
N GLU A 1 -6.23 28.45 -14.41
CA GLU A 1 -7.31 28.16 -13.44
C GLU A 1 -7.03 26.83 -12.77
N GLY A 2 -6.44 26.87 -11.59
CA GLY A 2 -6.14 25.67 -10.81
C GLY A 2 -6.26 26.07 -9.35
N ASN A 3 -7.35 25.67 -8.70
CA ASN A 3 -7.52 25.84 -7.26
C ASN A 3 -6.76 24.71 -6.55
N GLY A 4 -5.42 24.73 -6.64
CA GLY A 4 -4.52 23.75 -6.04
C GLY A 4 -3.18 24.37 -5.67
N TRP A 5 -2.58 23.87 -4.59
CA TRP A 5 -1.40 24.43 -3.91
C TRP A 5 -0.05 24.02 -4.51
N PHE A 6 -0.02 23.61 -5.78
CA PHE A 6 1.21 23.58 -6.57
C PHE A 6 1.06 24.53 -7.74
N SER A 7 1.97 25.49 -7.87
CA SER A 7 2.25 26.09 -9.16
C SER A 7 3.24 25.19 -9.90
N VAL A 8 2.93 24.88 -11.16
CA VAL A 8 3.93 24.35 -12.07
C VAL A 8 4.88 25.50 -12.38
N ALA A 9 6.08 25.48 -11.82
CA ALA A 9 7.09 26.50 -12.13
C ALA A 9 7.59 26.39 -13.58
N GLU A 10 7.76 25.16 -14.09
CA GLU A 10 8.15 24.88 -15.49
C GLU A 10 7.84 23.43 -15.88
N VAL A 11 7.46 23.17 -17.13
CA VAL A 11 7.34 21.81 -17.72
C VAL A 11 8.38 21.67 -18.82
N ARG A 12 9.26 20.66 -18.73
CA ARG A 12 10.33 20.42 -19.72
C ARG A 12 10.11 19.10 -20.45
N PHE A 13 10.04 19.14 -21.77
CA PHE A 13 9.88 17.96 -22.62
C PHE A 13 11.24 17.48 -23.14
N ALA A 14 11.50 16.18 -23.03
CA ALA A 14 12.61 15.53 -23.72
C ALA A 14 12.22 15.27 -25.19
N LYS A 15 13.19 15.40 -26.11
CA LYS A 15 12.96 15.16 -27.56
C LYS A 15 12.58 13.71 -27.89
N SER A 16 12.86 12.76 -27.00
CA SER A 16 12.55 11.34 -27.17
C SER A 16 12.16 10.69 -25.84
N ALA A 17 11.37 9.61 -25.92
CA ALA A 17 10.99 8.81 -24.74
C ALA A 17 12.24 8.20 -24.08
N GLY A 18 12.48 8.53 -22.81
CA GLY A 18 13.66 8.09 -22.05
C GLY A 18 14.87 9.04 -22.11
N GLY A 19 14.78 10.16 -22.83
CA GLY A 19 15.83 11.19 -22.83
C GLY A 19 15.88 11.99 -21.53
N GLN A 20 17.06 12.48 -21.15
CA GLN A 20 17.18 13.38 -20.00
C GLN A 20 16.54 14.76 -20.30
N PRO A 21 15.72 15.30 -19.39
CA PRO A 21 15.19 16.66 -19.54
C PRO A 21 16.33 17.69 -19.51
N PRO A 22 16.23 18.81 -20.26
CA PRO A 22 17.28 19.82 -20.32
C PRO A 22 17.60 20.41 -18.93
N GLN A 23 18.88 20.69 -18.64
CA GLN A 23 19.37 21.17 -17.33
C GLN A 23 18.93 22.61 -16.99
N LEU A 24 18.94 22.91 -15.69
CA LEU A 24 18.35 24.04 -14.92
C LEU A 24 18.20 25.43 -15.58
N GLN A 25 18.95 25.79 -16.62
CA GLN A 25 18.77 27.11 -17.24
C GLN A 25 17.50 27.13 -18.10
N PRO A 26 16.57 28.08 -17.88
CA PRO A 26 15.41 28.26 -18.75
C PRO A 26 15.89 28.48 -20.18
N SER A 27 15.14 27.99 -21.16
CA SER A 27 15.45 28.26 -22.57
C SER A 27 15.56 29.78 -22.80
N GLY A 28 16.42 30.22 -23.74
CA GLY A 28 16.58 31.64 -24.04
C GLY A 28 15.25 32.35 -24.34
N PHE A 29 14.31 31.62 -24.94
CA PHE A 29 12.94 32.07 -25.18
C PHE A 29 12.16 32.38 -23.89
N ASN A 30 12.25 31.51 -22.87
CA ASN A 30 11.56 31.74 -21.59
C ASN A 30 12.15 32.94 -20.82
N GLN A 31 13.44 33.19 -20.97
CA GLN A 31 14.11 34.36 -20.36
C GLN A 31 13.71 35.66 -21.07
N GLU A 32 13.65 35.67 -22.40
CA GLU A 32 13.17 36.82 -23.17
C GLU A 32 11.70 37.13 -22.86
N LEU A 33 10.84 36.11 -22.77
CA LEU A 33 9.42 36.27 -22.46
C LEU A 33 9.20 36.84 -21.04
N ALA A 34 9.92 36.33 -20.03
CA ALA A 34 9.83 36.82 -18.66
C ALA A 34 10.31 38.27 -18.53
N THR A 35 11.38 38.63 -19.26
CA THR A 35 11.92 39.99 -19.28
C THR A 35 10.96 40.97 -19.94
N ALA A 36 10.33 40.57 -21.06
CA ALA A 36 9.33 41.37 -21.75
C ALA A 36 8.05 41.57 -20.90
N LEU A 37 7.57 40.53 -20.23
CA LEU A 37 6.41 40.60 -19.34
C LEU A 37 6.66 41.52 -18.13
N SER A 38 7.83 41.38 -17.49
CA SER A 38 8.19 42.21 -16.33
C SER A 38 8.30 43.69 -16.70
N ALA A 39 8.91 44.02 -17.84
CA ALA A 39 9.01 45.41 -18.33
C ALA A 39 7.65 46.04 -18.65
N THR A 40 6.69 45.23 -19.11
CA THR A 40 5.34 45.69 -19.48
C THR A 40 4.47 45.95 -18.25
N LEU A 41 4.56 45.09 -17.23
CA LEU A 41 3.82 45.22 -15.97
C LEU A 41 4.29 46.40 -15.12
N THR A 42 5.57 46.79 -15.21
CA THR A 42 6.10 47.96 -14.48
C THR A 42 5.80 49.32 -15.10
N LYS A 43 5.30 49.37 -16.36
CA LYS A 43 5.11 50.64 -17.11
C LYS A 43 3.65 51.06 -17.35
N ALA A 44 2.66 50.22 -17.02
CA ALA A 44 1.26 50.57 -17.21
C ALA A 44 0.65 51.07 -15.89
N PRO A 45 0.28 52.36 -15.75
CA PRO A 45 -0.57 52.75 -14.64
C PRO A 45 -1.95 52.10 -14.85
N LEU A 46 -2.51 51.51 -13.79
CA LEU A 46 -3.92 51.11 -13.79
C LEU A 46 -4.76 52.38 -14.00
N PRO A 47 -5.67 52.43 -14.98
CA PRO A 47 -6.44 53.64 -15.23
C PRO A 47 -7.44 53.88 -14.10
N ASP A 48 -7.37 55.06 -13.47
CA ASP A 48 -8.33 55.55 -12.45
C ASP A 48 -9.73 55.88 -13.03
N ASP A 49 -9.93 55.60 -14.31
CA ASP A 49 -11.16 55.97 -15.00
C ASP A 49 -12.29 54.98 -14.69
N THR A 50 -13.16 55.38 -13.76
CA THR A 50 -14.31 54.59 -13.30
C THR A 50 -15.27 54.15 -14.42
N ALA A 51 -15.22 54.79 -15.59
CA ALA A 51 -15.95 54.35 -16.78
C ALA A 51 -15.34 53.07 -17.40
N ALA A 52 -14.01 52.97 -17.49
CA ALA A 52 -13.32 51.79 -18.03
C ALA A 52 -13.46 50.57 -17.12
N LEU A 53 -13.40 50.78 -15.79
CA LEU A 53 -13.64 49.73 -14.79
C LEU A 53 -15.09 49.23 -14.79
N LYS A 54 -16.07 50.12 -15.04
CA LYS A 54 -17.49 49.74 -15.19
C LYS A 54 -17.76 48.94 -16.46
N VAL A 55 -17.12 49.30 -17.58
CA VAL A 55 -17.19 48.51 -18.81
C VAL A 55 -16.56 47.14 -18.60
N LEU A 56 -15.39 47.04 -17.96
CA LEU A 56 -14.76 45.78 -17.60
C LEU A 56 -15.65 44.92 -16.69
N ALA A 57 -16.23 45.48 -15.64
CA ALA A 57 -17.12 44.75 -14.73
C ALA A 57 -18.41 44.27 -15.40
N GLN A 58 -18.96 45.04 -16.36
CA GLN A 58 -20.16 44.64 -17.12
C GLN A 58 -19.86 43.62 -18.23
N THR A 59 -18.61 43.58 -18.73
CA THR A 59 -18.19 42.68 -19.81
C THR A 59 -17.57 41.38 -19.27
N TRP A 60 -17.06 41.39 -18.04
CA TRP A 60 -16.42 40.24 -17.37
C TRP A 60 -17.28 38.96 -17.33
N PRO A 61 -18.60 39.01 -17.04
CA PRO A 61 -19.43 37.82 -17.04
C PRO A 61 -19.62 37.22 -18.45
N LYS A 62 -19.52 38.05 -19.51
CA LYS A 62 -19.61 37.60 -20.91
C LYS A 62 -18.28 37.02 -21.40
N ILE A 63 -17.16 37.51 -20.86
CA ILE A 63 -15.80 37.05 -21.16
C ILE A 63 -15.47 35.75 -20.41
N ALA A 64 -15.92 35.61 -19.16
CA ALA A 64 -15.75 34.39 -18.36
C ALA A 64 -16.48 33.15 -18.93
N GLN A 65 -17.41 33.35 -19.87
CA GLN A 65 -18.09 32.26 -20.60
C GLN A 65 -17.39 31.88 -21.91
N ARG A 66 -16.33 32.60 -22.33
CA ARG A 66 -15.54 32.28 -23.52
C ARG A 66 -14.25 31.55 -23.15
N ARG A 67 -13.74 30.75 -24.10
CA ARG A 67 -12.61 29.83 -23.85
C ARG A 67 -11.37 30.62 -23.39
N PRO A 68 -10.54 30.06 -22.48
CA PRO A 68 -9.56 30.81 -21.67
C PRO A 68 -8.52 31.66 -22.43
N LEU A 69 -8.30 31.39 -23.72
CA LEU A 69 -7.33 32.10 -24.56
C LEU A 69 -7.75 33.52 -24.93
N GLU A 70 -9.04 33.85 -25.00
CA GLU A 70 -9.48 35.24 -25.25
C GLU A 70 -9.21 36.15 -24.04
N VAL A 71 -9.22 35.58 -22.82
CA VAL A 71 -9.07 36.31 -21.55
C VAL A 71 -7.61 36.63 -21.26
N ALA A 72 -6.71 35.67 -21.53
CA ALA A 72 -5.26 35.88 -21.34
C ALA A 72 -4.71 36.96 -22.30
N THR A 73 -5.32 37.14 -23.48
CA THR A 73 -4.88 38.12 -24.48
C THR A 73 -5.30 39.55 -24.18
N THR A 74 -6.29 39.77 -23.30
CA THR A 74 -6.73 41.15 -22.97
C THR A 74 -5.82 41.83 -21.94
N PHE A 75 -5.14 41.07 -21.08
CA PHE A 75 -4.38 41.62 -19.95
C PHE A 75 -2.91 41.92 -20.23
N ALA A 76 -2.31 41.43 -21.32
CA ALA A 76 -0.85 41.42 -21.46
C ALA A 76 -0.28 41.96 -22.78
N GLY A 77 -1.07 42.56 -23.67
CA GLY A 77 -0.54 43.15 -24.92
C GLY A 77 0.19 42.19 -25.87
N LEU A 78 0.24 40.89 -25.55
CA LEU A 78 0.74 39.81 -26.39
C LEU A 78 -0.28 39.56 -27.51
N ARG A 79 -0.15 40.32 -28.60
CA ARG A 79 -0.74 39.96 -29.89
C ARG A 79 -0.16 38.60 -30.30
N ILE A 80 -1.01 37.57 -30.42
CA ILE A 80 -0.69 36.46 -31.33
C ILE A 80 -0.72 37.06 -32.74
N PRO A 81 0.29 36.83 -33.59
CA PRO A 81 0.24 37.25 -34.98
C PRO A 81 -0.91 36.50 -35.65
N ASP A 82 -1.90 37.26 -36.12
CA ASP A 82 -3.07 36.88 -36.90
C ASP A 82 -3.72 35.52 -36.59
N SER A 83 -4.96 35.61 -36.13
CA SER A 83 -5.97 34.53 -36.11
C SER A 83 -6.27 33.90 -37.49
N GLY A 84 -5.43 34.12 -38.51
CA GLY A 84 -5.51 33.56 -39.85
C GLY A 84 -4.36 32.62 -40.23
N ASN A 85 -3.35 32.40 -39.37
CA ASN A 85 -2.27 31.46 -39.65
C ASN A 85 -2.72 30.02 -39.33
N GLU A 86 -3.06 29.24 -40.36
CA GLU A 86 -3.51 27.84 -40.26
C GLU A 86 -2.59 26.98 -39.37
N ARG A 87 -1.28 27.25 -39.40
CA ARG A 87 -0.29 26.50 -38.61
C ARG A 87 -0.41 26.75 -37.10
N SER A 88 -0.84 27.93 -36.68
CA SER A 88 -1.08 28.24 -35.27
C SER A 88 -2.34 27.54 -34.75
N ILE A 89 -3.38 27.44 -35.59
CA ILE A 89 -4.61 26.70 -35.30
C ILE A 89 -4.30 25.20 -35.16
N GLU A 90 -3.56 24.64 -36.12
CA GLU A 90 -3.14 23.23 -36.10
C GLU A 90 -2.33 22.89 -34.83
N LEU A 91 -1.35 23.72 -34.47
CA LEU A 91 -0.53 23.50 -33.27
C LEU A 91 -1.35 23.59 -31.98
N TYR A 92 -2.34 24.48 -31.93
CA TYR A 92 -3.26 24.58 -30.79
C TYR A 92 -4.20 23.37 -30.69
N GLU A 93 -4.79 22.93 -31.80
CA GLU A 93 -5.61 21.72 -31.84
C GLU A 93 -4.80 20.50 -31.41
N ARG A 94 -3.55 20.40 -31.86
CA ARG A 94 -2.62 19.36 -31.43
C ARG A 94 -2.30 19.45 -29.94
N PHE A 95 -2.01 20.63 -29.41
CA PHE A 95 -1.77 20.85 -27.98
C PHE A 95 -3.01 20.49 -27.15
N SER A 96 -4.19 20.98 -27.52
CA SER A 96 -5.46 20.70 -26.86
C SER A 96 -5.77 19.19 -26.87
N ASN A 97 -5.63 18.53 -28.02
CA ASN A 97 -5.80 17.08 -28.13
C ASN A 97 -4.80 16.30 -27.28
N LEU A 98 -3.56 16.78 -27.12
CA LEU A 98 -2.58 16.18 -26.23
C LEU A 98 -2.94 16.39 -24.76
N CYS A 99 -3.38 17.60 -24.38
CA CYS A 99 -3.82 17.91 -23.02
C CYS A 99 -5.06 17.11 -22.61
N GLN A 100 -6.02 16.90 -23.52
CA GLN A 100 -7.19 16.05 -23.27
C GLN A 100 -6.83 14.57 -23.12
N LYS A 101 -5.72 14.12 -23.72
CA LYS A 101 -5.18 12.76 -23.54
C LYS A 101 -4.38 12.61 -22.26
N LEU A 102 -3.97 13.70 -21.60
CA LEU A 102 -3.32 13.61 -20.30
C LEU A 102 -4.35 13.15 -19.26
N PRO A 103 -4.03 12.13 -18.44
CA PRO A 103 -4.90 11.77 -17.34
C PRO A 103 -5.06 12.97 -16.42
N ALA A 104 -6.29 13.21 -15.96
CA ALA A 104 -6.55 14.26 -14.97
C ALA A 104 -5.62 14.02 -13.76
N PRO A 105 -4.94 15.07 -13.26
CA PRO A 105 -4.10 14.92 -12.09
C PRO A 105 -4.96 14.42 -10.93
N VAL A 106 -4.57 13.31 -10.33
CA VAL A 106 -5.23 12.79 -9.12
C VAL A 106 -4.72 13.63 -7.95
N PRO A 107 -5.54 14.50 -7.34
CA PRO A 107 -5.12 15.21 -6.15
C PRO A 107 -4.91 14.19 -5.05
N VAL A 108 -3.67 14.09 -4.56
CA VAL A 108 -3.33 13.26 -3.41
C VAL A 108 -3.11 14.16 -2.20
N LEU A 109 -3.53 13.70 -1.03
CA LEU A 109 -3.16 14.36 0.22
C LEU A 109 -1.65 14.21 0.39
N ALA A 110 -0.94 15.33 0.35
CA ALA A 110 0.49 15.40 0.62
C ALA A 110 0.71 16.28 1.85
N ILE A 111 1.70 15.92 2.66
CA ILE A 111 2.17 16.78 3.74
C ILE A 111 3.24 17.67 3.13
N SER A 112 2.97 18.97 3.06
CA SER A 112 4.01 19.96 2.82
C SER A 112 4.63 20.40 4.14
N ASP A 113 5.85 20.88 4.03
CA ASP A 113 6.52 21.57 5.12
C ASP A 113 5.79 22.92 5.35
N GLY A 114 5.37 23.16 6.60
CA GLY A 114 4.63 24.34 7.02
C GLY A 114 5.55 25.48 7.47
N THR A 115 5.00 26.45 8.19
CA THR A 115 5.80 27.49 8.84
C THR A 115 6.42 26.98 10.14
N PRO A 116 7.66 27.35 10.46
CA PRO A 116 8.32 26.95 11.71
C PRO A 116 7.78 27.78 12.89
N GLU A 117 6.67 27.35 13.49
CA GLU A 117 5.98 28.08 14.57
C GLU A 117 6.01 27.31 15.90
N ASP A 118 6.12 28.04 17.01
CA ASP A 118 5.94 27.48 18.35
C ASP A 118 4.46 27.23 18.63
N GLU A 119 4.16 26.16 19.36
CA GLU A 119 2.78 25.73 19.61
C GLU A 119 2.31 26.06 21.03
N HIS A 120 1.01 26.18 21.22
CA HIS A 120 0.44 26.35 22.57
C HIS A 120 0.14 25.00 23.23
N ILE A 121 0.36 24.91 24.54
CA ILE A 121 -0.17 23.79 25.32
C ILE A 121 -1.67 23.98 25.46
N PHE A 122 -2.47 23.15 24.79
CA PHE A 122 -3.92 23.18 24.91
C PHE A 122 -4.39 22.64 26.25
N ILE A 123 -5.03 23.50 27.04
CA ILE A 123 -5.52 23.15 28.38
C ILE A 123 -6.62 22.10 28.22
N ARG A 124 -6.39 20.90 28.78
CA ARG A 124 -7.26 19.71 28.62
C ARG A 124 -7.44 19.29 27.15
N GLY A 125 -6.49 19.61 26.27
CA GLY A 125 -6.55 19.27 24.85
C GLY A 125 -7.54 20.10 24.02
N ASN A 126 -8.12 21.17 24.58
CA ASN A 126 -9.01 22.05 23.85
C ASN A 126 -8.22 23.10 23.04
N HIS A 127 -8.24 22.98 21.71
CA HIS A 127 -7.58 23.92 20.78
C HIS A 127 -8.09 25.37 20.90
N LEU A 128 -9.28 25.57 21.47
CA LEU A 128 -9.85 26.90 21.73
C LEU A 128 -9.39 27.50 23.09
N ASN A 129 -8.67 26.73 23.92
CA ASN A 129 -8.17 27.18 25.22
C ASN A 129 -6.64 27.07 25.27
N PRO A 130 -5.91 27.95 24.57
CA PRO A 130 -4.45 27.93 24.54
C PRO A 130 -3.87 28.33 25.90
N GLY A 131 -2.95 27.51 26.41
CA GLY A 131 -2.15 27.80 27.59
C GLY A 131 -0.81 28.42 27.23
N ARG A 132 0.23 28.12 28.03
CA ARG A 132 1.61 28.59 27.78
C ARG A 132 2.15 28.06 26.44
N ILE A 133 3.04 28.83 25.83
CA ILE A 133 3.78 28.42 24.64
C ILE A 133 4.72 27.27 24.99
N ALA A 134 4.74 26.25 24.14
CA ALA A 134 5.71 25.16 24.10
C ALA A 134 6.65 25.41 22.93
N PRO A 135 7.87 25.92 23.17
CA PRO A 135 8.80 26.23 22.10
C PRO A 135 9.24 24.96 21.37
N ARG A 136 9.48 25.06 20.07
CA ARG A 136 10.01 23.95 19.27
C ARG A 136 11.39 23.56 19.76
N ARG A 137 11.54 22.33 20.25
CA ARG A 137 12.83 21.81 20.69
C ARG A 137 12.81 20.30 20.79
N TRP A 138 13.98 19.72 21.01
CA TRP A 138 14.11 18.32 21.38
C TRP A 138 13.45 18.03 22.73
N MET A 139 13.07 16.77 22.94
CA MET A 139 12.46 16.34 24.18
C MET A 139 13.44 16.60 25.35
N THR A 140 13.10 17.54 26.23
CA THR A 140 13.99 18.07 27.27
C THR A 140 14.56 16.97 28.19
N VAL A 141 13.79 15.89 28.41
CA VAL A 141 14.25 14.75 29.23
C VAL A 141 15.42 13.99 28.59
N LEU A 142 15.50 13.96 27.27
CA LEU A 142 16.57 13.30 26.53
C LEU A 142 17.74 14.24 26.26
N ARG A 143 17.44 15.54 26.10
CA ARG A 143 18.41 16.57 25.74
C ARG A 143 18.08 17.90 26.46
N PRO A 144 18.47 18.05 27.73
CA PRO A 144 18.13 19.23 28.51
C PRO A 144 18.79 20.52 27.98
N ASP A 145 20.00 20.38 27.43
CA ASP A 145 20.85 21.50 27.01
C ASP A 145 20.81 21.79 25.49
N ASP A 146 20.05 21.03 24.71
CA ASP A 146 20.03 21.15 23.25
C ASP A 146 19.06 22.27 22.82
N GLN A 147 19.60 23.26 22.11
CA GLN A 147 18.84 24.38 21.57
C GLN A 147 18.20 24.03 20.22
N LEU A 148 17.13 24.77 19.95
CA LEU A 148 16.21 24.76 18.82
C LEU A 148 16.79 24.20 17.51
N ILE A 149 15.97 23.36 16.87
CA ILE A 149 15.91 23.27 15.41
C ILE A 149 16.07 24.69 14.84
N SER A 150 17.02 24.91 13.94
CA SER A 150 17.26 26.19 13.24
C SER A 150 15.97 26.99 13.07
N GLU A 151 15.97 28.28 13.41
CA GLU A 151 14.76 29.13 13.37
C GLU A 151 14.07 29.10 12.00
N SER A 152 14.86 28.92 10.92
CA SER A 152 14.42 28.80 9.53
C SER A 152 13.94 27.40 9.10
N SER A 153 14.10 26.37 9.94
CA SER A 153 13.72 24.98 9.64
C SER A 153 12.55 24.52 10.50
N ILE A 154 11.71 23.66 9.94
CA ILE A 154 10.61 23.00 10.63
C ILE A 154 11.11 21.84 11.50
N GLY A 155 12.33 21.33 11.24
CA GLY A 155 13.01 20.35 12.10
C GLY A 155 12.79 18.89 11.78
N ARG A 156 11.88 18.57 10.84
CA ARG A 156 11.62 17.19 10.43
C ARG A 156 12.84 16.53 9.81
N LEU A 157 13.55 17.24 8.92
CA LEU A 157 14.78 16.74 8.30
C LEU A 157 15.87 16.54 9.36
N GLN A 158 16.08 17.51 10.24
CA GLN A 158 17.05 17.40 11.34
C GLN A 158 16.71 16.22 12.27
N LEU A 159 15.43 15.99 12.58
CA LEU A 159 15.00 14.81 13.33
C LEU A 159 15.29 13.52 12.58
N ALA A 160 15.02 13.45 11.28
CA ALA A 160 15.35 12.28 10.47
C ALA A 160 16.87 12.01 10.45
N GLU A 161 17.69 13.04 10.24
CA GLU A 161 19.15 12.95 10.25
C GLU A 161 19.69 12.50 11.62
N GLN A 162 19.13 13.02 12.72
CA GLN A 162 19.51 12.62 14.08
C GLN A 162 19.08 11.18 14.39
N VAL A 163 17.87 10.78 13.99
CA VAL A 163 17.40 9.40 14.13
C VAL A 163 18.31 8.45 13.36
N LEU A 164 18.71 8.81 12.15
CA LEU A 164 19.56 8.00 11.27
C LEU A 164 21.07 8.21 11.47
N ALA A 165 21.47 9.00 12.47
CA ALA A 165 22.87 9.28 12.76
C ALA A 165 23.65 7.98 13.01
N GLN A 166 24.92 7.96 12.60
CA GLN A 166 25.78 6.77 12.76
C GLN A 166 25.91 6.35 14.23
N SER A 167 25.88 7.32 15.15
CA SER A 167 25.93 7.09 16.61
C SER A 167 24.69 6.40 17.17
N ASN A 168 23.56 6.41 16.47
CA ASN A 168 22.34 5.73 16.90
C ASN A 168 22.30 4.33 16.28
N PRO A 169 22.43 3.22 17.03
CA PRO A 169 22.40 1.86 16.45
C PRO A 169 20.98 1.34 16.17
N PHE A 170 19.95 1.94 16.78
CA PHE A 170 18.61 1.35 16.82
C PHE A 170 17.89 1.25 15.47
N PRO A 171 17.91 2.26 14.57
CA PRO A 171 17.11 2.19 13.34
C PRO A 171 17.47 0.98 12.47
N ALA A 172 18.76 0.64 12.37
CA ALA A 172 19.20 -0.53 11.61
C ALA A 172 18.82 -1.83 12.31
N ARG A 173 19.03 -1.93 13.64
CA ARG A 173 18.62 -3.11 14.43
C ARG A 173 17.11 -3.36 14.31
N VAL A 174 16.30 -2.32 14.45
CA VAL A 174 14.84 -2.39 14.35
C VAL A 174 14.41 -2.82 12.94
N MET A 175 14.97 -2.22 11.90
CA MET A 175 14.60 -2.57 10.52
C MET A 175 15.00 -4.00 10.16
N VAL A 176 16.22 -4.41 10.52
CA VAL A 176 16.70 -5.79 10.32
C VAL A 176 15.82 -6.78 11.08
N ASN A 177 15.48 -6.49 12.33
CA ASN A 177 14.61 -7.35 13.12
C ASN A 177 13.21 -7.50 12.51
N ARG A 178 12.66 -6.44 11.91
CA ARG A 178 11.40 -6.50 11.17
C ARG A 178 11.50 -7.35 9.90
N ILE A 179 12.57 -7.17 9.12
CA ILE A 179 12.83 -8.02 7.94
C ILE A 179 12.96 -9.48 8.36
N TRP A 180 13.71 -9.74 9.44
CA TRP A 180 13.89 -11.07 10.01
C TRP A 180 12.54 -11.65 10.45
N HIS A 181 11.76 -10.93 11.23
CA HIS A 181 10.43 -11.36 11.69
C HIS A 181 9.52 -11.77 10.52
N HIS A 182 9.42 -10.97 9.45
CA HIS A 182 8.59 -11.34 8.30
C HIS A 182 9.09 -12.58 7.54
N LEU A 183 10.41 -12.84 7.55
CA LEU A 183 10.98 -14.01 6.88
C LEU A 183 10.90 -15.29 7.73
N PHE A 184 11.22 -15.18 9.02
CA PHE A 184 11.38 -16.30 9.95
C PHE A 184 10.18 -16.52 10.88
N GLY A 185 9.19 -15.62 10.88
CA GLY A 185 7.98 -15.68 11.70
C GLY A 185 8.14 -15.02 13.08
N GLU A 186 9.34 -15.02 13.66
CA GLU A 186 9.65 -14.34 14.93
C GLU A 186 10.93 -13.51 14.78
N GLY A 187 10.95 -12.31 15.36
CA GLY A 187 12.13 -11.46 15.36
C GLY A 187 13.23 -12.01 16.27
N ILE A 188 14.49 -11.67 16.01
CA ILE A 188 15.61 -11.91 16.95
C ILE A 188 15.30 -11.25 18.30
N VAL A 189 14.71 -10.06 18.25
CA VAL A 189 13.98 -9.44 19.36
C VAL A 189 12.50 -9.74 19.13
N GLY A 190 11.95 -10.66 19.92
CA GLY A 190 10.55 -11.10 19.78
C GLY A 190 9.52 -9.97 20.00
N SER A 191 9.87 -8.91 20.72
CA SER A 191 9.06 -7.69 20.83
C SER A 191 9.38 -6.71 19.69
N THR A 192 8.86 -6.97 18.49
CA THR A 192 9.22 -6.23 17.26
C THR A 192 9.03 -4.70 17.37
N ASP A 193 8.01 -4.25 18.13
CA ASP A 193 7.70 -2.84 18.34
C ASP A 193 8.34 -2.22 19.60
N ASN A 194 9.02 -3.01 20.43
CA ASN A 194 9.61 -2.52 21.68
C ASN A 194 11.03 -3.05 21.88
N PHE A 195 12.01 -2.19 21.61
CA PHE A 195 13.44 -2.40 21.88
C PHE A 195 13.90 -1.79 23.21
N GLY A 196 12.96 -1.25 24.00
CA GLY A 196 13.22 -0.64 25.30
C GLY A 196 13.32 -1.66 26.43
N VAL A 197 13.42 -1.17 27.67
CA VAL A 197 13.58 -1.98 28.89
C VAL A 197 12.41 -2.94 29.13
N LEU A 198 11.21 -2.57 28.66
CA LEU A 198 10.01 -3.41 28.74
C LEU A 198 9.90 -4.42 27.58
N GLY A 199 10.82 -4.37 26.62
CA GLY A 199 10.91 -5.32 25.51
C GLY A 199 11.66 -6.61 25.89
N LYS A 200 11.58 -7.60 25.01
CA LYS A 200 12.40 -8.81 25.08
C LYS A 200 13.85 -8.48 24.70
N ARG A 201 14.80 -9.21 25.29
CA ARG A 201 16.21 -9.17 24.86
C ARG A 201 16.38 -9.93 23.54
N PRO A 202 17.37 -9.56 22.70
CA PRO A 202 17.69 -10.33 21.51
C PRO A 202 18.17 -11.74 21.89
N THR A 203 17.65 -12.77 21.22
CA THR A 203 18.14 -14.14 21.38
C THR A 203 19.59 -14.27 20.89
N HIS A 204 19.93 -13.57 19.80
CA HIS A 204 21.24 -13.57 19.17
C HIS A 204 21.75 -12.13 18.98
N PRO A 205 22.29 -11.47 20.04
CA PRO A 205 22.70 -10.07 19.98
C PRO A 205 23.78 -9.79 18.94
N GLU A 206 24.80 -10.64 18.86
CA GLU A 206 25.92 -10.49 17.93
C GLU A 206 25.47 -10.64 16.47
N LEU A 207 24.53 -11.55 16.20
CA LEU A 207 23.93 -11.72 14.88
C LEU A 207 23.13 -10.46 14.48
N LEU A 208 22.31 -9.95 15.39
CA LEU A 208 21.55 -8.72 15.16
C LEU A 208 22.47 -7.55 14.84
N ASP A 209 23.58 -7.41 15.57
CA ASP A 209 24.57 -6.37 15.37
C ASP A 209 25.30 -6.51 14.04
N HIS A 210 25.71 -7.73 13.68
CA HIS A 210 26.32 -8.01 12.40
C HIS A 210 25.39 -7.65 11.24
N LEU A 211 24.13 -8.08 11.31
CA LEU A 211 23.14 -7.79 10.26
C LEU A 211 22.79 -6.30 10.21
N ALA A 212 22.67 -5.62 11.34
CA ALA A 212 22.40 -4.18 11.40
C ALA A 212 23.56 -3.35 10.83
N TRP A 213 24.81 -3.69 11.16
CA TRP A 213 25.99 -3.07 10.58
C TRP A 213 26.00 -3.28 9.06
N ARG A 214 25.85 -4.52 8.61
CA ARG A 214 25.82 -4.86 7.18
C ARG A 214 24.71 -4.14 6.42
N PHE A 215 23.52 -4.02 7.01
CA PHE A 215 22.40 -3.31 6.41
C PHE A 215 22.73 -1.85 6.11
N ARG A 216 23.45 -1.17 7.02
CA ARG A 216 23.90 0.20 6.84
C ARG A 216 24.97 0.31 5.76
N GLU A 217 26.00 -0.52 5.82
CA GLU A 217 27.10 -0.53 4.86
C GLU A 217 26.62 -0.81 3.43
N GLU A 218 25.60 -1.66 3.28
CA GLU A 218 25.02 -1.96 1.97
C GLU A 218 23.98 -0.91 1.49
N GLY A 219 23.93 0.25 2.15
CA GLY A 219 23.10 1.39 1.74
C GLY A 219 21.63 1.24 2.09
N TRP A 220 21.30 0.59 3.22
CA TRP A 220 19.93 0.38 3.70
C TRP A 220 19.05 -0.40 2.71
N SER A 221 19.66 -1.21 1.85
CA SER A 221 18.96 -1.92 0.79
C SER A 221 18.20 -3.13 1.32
N ILE A 222 16.88 -3.00 1.46
CA ILE A 222 15.99 -4.11 1.87
C ILE A 222 16.18 -5.32 0.96
N LYS A 223 16.30 -5.13 -0.36
CA LYS A 223 16.47 -6.23 -1.33
C LYS A 223 17.76 -7.02 -1.11
N ARG A 224 18.88 -6.35 -0.79
CA ARG A 224 20.16 -7.03 -0.53
C ARG A 224 20.12 -7.80 0.79
N MET A 225 19.50 -7.22 1.82
CA MET A 225 19.29 -7.90 3.11
C MET A 225 18.41 -9.13 2.93
N LEU A 226 17.26 -9.02 2.24
CA LEU A 226 16.39 -10.14 1.90
C LEU A 226 17.17 -11.25 1.19
N ARG A 227 17.93 -10.91 0.13
CA ARG A 227 18.75 -11.90 -0.60
C ARG A 227 19.72 -12.62 0.33
N SER A 228 20.40 -11.90 1.22
CA SER A 228 21.37 -12.49 2.15
C SER A 228 20.71 -13.45 3.13
N LEU A 229 19.53 -13.09 3.66
CA LEU A 229 18.78 -13.94 4.58
C LEU A 229 18.20 -15.17 3.87
N LEU A 230 17.59 -15.01 2.69
CA LEU A 230 17.00 -16.11 1.90
C LEU A 230 18.05 -17.13 1.44
N LEU A 231 19.29 -16.70 1.20
CA LEU A 231 20.40 -17.59 0.82
C LEU A 231 21.13 -18.21 2.02
N SER A 232 20.77 -17.82 3.26
CA SER A 232 21.38 -18.37 4.46
C SER A 232 21.09 -19.87 4.60
N ARG A 233 21.91 -20.57 5.40
CA ARG A 233 21.61 -21.94 5.81
C ARG A 233 20.34 -21.98 6.65
N THR A 234 20.19 -21.02 7.57
CA THR A 234 19.08 -20.91 8.51
C THR A 234 17.72 -20.83 7.81
N TYR A 235 17.60 -20.03 6.75
CA TYR A 235 16.35 -19.92 5.99
C TYR A 235 16.01 -21.20 5.21
N ARG A 236 17.00 -22.01 4.87
CA ARG A 236 16.85 -23.26 4.10
C ARG A 236 16.77 -24.51 4.98
N MET A 237 16.65 -24.35 6.30
CA MET A 237 16.52 -25.48 7.22
C MET A 237 15.18 -26.17 7.03
N SER A 238 15.12 -27.47 7.34
CA SER A 238 13.87 -28.20 7.42
C SER A 238 13.04 -27.72 8.62
N SER A 239 11.72 -27.75 8.50
CA SER A 239 10.79 -27.54 9.61
C SER A 239 10.57 -28.82 10.45
N GLN A 240 11.19 -29.94 10.09
CA GLN A 240 11.06 -31.19 10.84
C GLN A 240 11.67 -31.09 12.25
N PRO A 241 10.92 -31.45 13.30
CA PRO A 241 11.42 -31.44 14.66
C PRO A 241 12.46 -32.55 14.88
N SER A 242 13.44 -32.26 15.74
CA SER A 242 14.33 -33.28 16.31
C SER A 242 13.92 -33.45 17.77
N GLU A 243 13.54 -34.66 18.18
CA GLU A 243 13.10 -34.92 19.56
C GLU A 243 14.12 -34.45 20.59
N ALA A 244 15.41 -34.70 20.35
CA ALA A 244 16.49 -34.28 21.24
C ALA A 244 16.58 -32.75 21.37
N ALA A 245 16.40 -32.01 20.27
CA ALA A 245 16.44 -30.56 20.29
C ALA A 245 15.18 -29.94 20.91
N ASP A 246 14.01 -30.54 20.67
CA ASP A 246 12.72 -30.05 21.21
C ASP A 246 12.60 -30.21 22.72
N LEU A 247 13.30 -31.19 23.29
CA LEU A 247 13.42 -31.33 24.74
C LEU A 247 14.23 -30.20 25.38
N VAL A 248 15.20 -29.62 24.66
CA VAL A 248 16.09 -28.56 25.16
C VAL A 248 15.55 -27.17 24.86
N ASP A 249 15.05 -26.96 23.64
CA ASP A 249 14.51 -25.69 23.15
C ASP A 249 13.16 -25.92 22.43
N PRO A 250 12.06 -26.17 23.18
CA PRO A 250 10.75 -26.38 22.58
C PRO A 250 10.23 -25.14 21.82
N GLY A 251 10.70 -23.94 22.20
CA GLY A 251 10.35 -22.67 21.57
C GLY A 251 11.08 -22.38 20.26
N ASN A 252 12.08 -23.18 19.91
CA ASN A 252 12.95 -22.99 18.75
C ASN A 252 13.62 -21.60 18.76
N GLU A 253 13.94 -21.05 19.93
CA GLU A 253 14.62 -19.77 20.10
C GLU A 253 16.03 -19.78 19.49
N LEU A 254 16.70 -20.94 19.52
CA LEU A 254 18.02 -21.20 18.94
C LEU A 254 17.96 -21.58 17.45
N LEU A 255 16.75 -21.65 16.87
CA LEU A 255 16.52 -21.88 15.44
C LEU A 255 17.14 -23.20 14.93
N HIS A 256 16.96 -24.29 15.68
CA HIS A 256 17.39 -25.64 15.27
C HIS A 256 16.52 -26.24 14.15
N ARG A 257 15.38 -25.62 13.84
CA ARG A 257 14.54 -25.89 12.67
C ARG A 257 13.96 -24.60 12.08
N PHE A 258 13.47 -24.68 10.84
CA PHE A 258 12.63 -23.62 10.31
C PHE A 258 11.25 -23.65 11.00
N ARG A 259 10.64 -22.47 11.17
CA ARG A 259 9.35 -22.34 11.86
C ARG A 259 8.23 -22.55 10.86
N VAL A 260 7.28 -23.43 11.20
CA VAL A 260 6.03 -23.55 10.47
C VAL A 260 5.28 -22.23 10.59
N ARG A 261 4.91 -21.61 9.46
CA ARG A 261 4.26 -20.30 9.44
C ARG A 261 2.82 -20.44 9.03
N ARG A 262 1.91 -19.82 9.79
CA ARG A 262 0.50 -19.72 9.39
C ARG A 262 0.32 -18.63 8.35
N LEU A 263 -0.55 -18.84 7.37
CA LEU A 263 -0.92 -17.84 6.38
C LEU A 263 -1.71 -16.70 7.04
N GLU A 264 -1.36 -15.46 6.68
CA GLU A 264 -2.13 -14.26 7.04
C GLU A 264 -3.44 -14.20 6.25
N GLY A 265 -4.45 -13.49 6.76
CA GLY A 265 -5.77 -13.40 6.11
C GLY A 265 -5.72 -12.94 4.65
N GLU A 266 -4.84 -12.00 4.31
CA GLU A 266 -4.63 -11.56 2.92
C GLU A 266 -4.12 -12.69 2.03
N ALA A 267 -3.18 -13.51 2.54
CA ALA A 267 -2.62 -14.65 1.82
C ALA A 267 -3.63 -15.80 1.68
N VAL A 268 -4.45 -16.04 2.70
CA VAL A 268 -5.56 -17.00 2.65
C VAL A 268 -6.53 -16.62 1.52
N ARG A 269 -7.05 -15.38 1.51
CA ARG A 269 -7.97 -14.92 0.47
C ARG A 269 -7.32 -14.93 -0.93
N ASP A 270 -6.09 -14.43 -1.05
CA ASP A 270 -5.40 -14.37 -2.34
C ASP A 270 -5.09 -15.77 -2.90
N THR A 271 -4.84 -16.77 -2.04
CA THR A 271 -4.65 -18.17 -2.47
C THR A 271 -5.95 -18.78 -2.97
N ILE A 272 -7.07 -18.53 -2.29
CA ILE A 272 -8.40 -18.97 -2.73
C ILE A 272 -8.72 -18.42 -4.13
N LEU A 273 -8.45 -17.14 -4.38
CA LEU A 273 -8.58 -16.53 -5.71
C LEU A 273 -7.62 -17.13 -6.74
N ALA A 274 -6.41 -17.51 -6.33
CA ALA A 274 -5.40 -18.07 -7.23
C ALA A 274 -5.81 -19.45 -7.74
N VAL A 275 -6.25 -20.34 -6.85
CA VAL A 275 -6.65 -21.71 -7.21
C VAL A 275 -7.94 -21.70 -8.02
N SER A 276 -8.92 -20.86 -7.65
CA SER A 276 -10.16 -20.69 -8.42
C SER A 276 -9.96 -20.04 -9.79
N GLY A 277 -8.77 -19.48 -10.06
CA GLY A 277 -8.44 -18.80 -11.31
C GLY A 277 -9.02 -17.38 -11.42
N GLN A 278 -9.56 -16.83 -10.33
CA GLN A 278 -10.13 -15.48 -10.29
C GLN A 278 -9.09 -14.39 -9.94
N LEU A 279 -7.87 -14.76 -9.55
CA LEU A 279 -6.86 -13.79 -9.13
C LEU A 279 -6.42 -12.83 -10.25
N ASN A 280 -6.79 -11.57 -10.11
CA ASN A 280 -6.34 -10.46 -10.94
C ASN A 280 -5.02 -9.87 -10.40
N ARG A 281 -3.94 -10.08 -11.17
CA ARG A 281 -2.57 -9.62 -10.83
C ARG A 281 -2.25 -8.19 -11.26
N LYS A 282 -3.23 -7.42 -11.79
CA LYS A 282 -3.02 -6.02 -12.20
C LYS A 282 -2.42 -5.22 -11.04
N MET A 283 -1.36 -4.47 -11.29
CA MET A 283 -0.75 -3.59 -10.30
C MET A 283 -1.33 -2.17 -10.39
N PHE A 284 -1.32 -1.48 -9.25
CA PHE A 284 -1.76 -0.08 -9.12
C PHE A 284 -3.25 0.11 -9.47
N GLY A 285 -3.69 1.37 -9.53
CA GLY A 285 -5.08 1.75 -9.74
C GLY A 285 -5.87 1.92 -8.45
N PRO A 286 -7.15 2.33 -8.56
CA PRO A 286 -8.01 2.56 -7.40
C PRO A 286 -8.25 1.26 -6.62
N SER A 287 -8.57 1.42 -5.34
CA SER A 287 -9.02 0.32 -4.48
C SER A 287 -10.43 -0.12 -4.86
N VAL A 288 -10.73 -1.41 -4.70
CA VAL A 288 -12.09 -1.95 -4.83
C VAL A 288 -12.81 -1.84 -3.49
N PRO A 289 -14.05 -1.31 -3.45
CA PRO A 289 -14.85 -1.30 -2.23
C PRO A 289 -14.94 -2.69 -1.58
N VAL A 290 -14.97 -2.75 -0.25
CA VAL A 290 -15.15 -4.02 0.47
C VAL A 290 -16.59 -4.53 0.31
N TYR A 291 -16.76 -5.84 0.16
CA TYR A 291 -18.09 -6.47 0.19
C TYR A 291 -18.70 -6.35 1.59
N LEU A 292 -19.94 -5.88 1.66
CA LEU A 292 -20.70 -5.75 2.89
C LEU A 292 -21.77 -6.83 2.95
N THR A 293 -21.73 -7.64 4.00
CA THR A 293 -22.80 -8.64 4.23
C THR A 293 -24.14 -7.95 4.51
N PRO A 294 -25.27 -8.66 4.34
CA PRO A 294 -26.59 -8.12 4.68
C PRO A 294 -26.68 -7.58 6.11
N PHE A 295 -25.97 -8.19 7.05
CA PHE A 295 -26.00 -7.85 8.49
C PHE A 295 -25.16 -6.61 8.87
N MET A 296 -24.37 -6.06 7.95
CA MET A 296 -23.47 -4.92 8.23
C MET A 296 -24.18 -3.58 8.04
N GLU A 297 -25.10 -3.26 8.94
CA GLU A 297 -25.85 -2.00 8.95
C GLU A 297 -25.21 -0.94 9.86
N GLY A 298 -25.34 0.34 9.51
CA GLY A 298 -24.80 1.43 10.33
C GLY A 298 -24.77 2.79 9.64
N ARG A 299 -24.66 3.85 10.44
CA ARG A 299 -24.52 5.22 9.93
C ARG A 299 -23.24 5.36 9.11
N GLY A 300 -23.34 5.91 7.90
CA GLY A 300 -22.20 6.08 6.99
C GLY A 300 -21.80 4.79 6.26
N ARG A 301 -22.73 3.83 6.11
CA ARG A 301 -22.53 2.62 5.28
C ARG A 301 -22.14 3.01 3.85
N PRO A 302 -20.94 2.64 3.37
CA PRO A 302 -20.55 2.89 1.98
C PRO A 302 -21.29 1.95 1.02
N ALA A 303 -21.15 2.19 -0.28
CA ALA A 303 -21.56 1.22 -1.29
C ALA A 303 -20.81 -0.11 -1.09
N SER A 304 -21.53 -1.22 -1.17
CA SER A 304 -20.90 -2.55 -1.13
C SER A 304 -20.12 -2.79 -2.40
N GLY A 305 -18.90 -3.32 -2.27
CA GLY A 305 -18.16 -3.86 -3.40
C GLY A 305 -18.63 -5.26 -3.80
N PRO A 306 -18.05 -5.83 -4.87
CA PRO A 306 -18.32 -7.20 -5.30
C PRO A 306 -17.74 -8.22 -4.30
N LEU A 307 -18.40 -9.37 -4.17
CA LEU A 307 -18.06 -10.44 -3.21
C LEU A 307 -16.59 -10.88 -3.32
N ASN A 308 -16.11 -11.11 -4.55
CA ASN A 308 -14.73 -11.51 -4.82
C ASN A 308 -13.75 -10.32 -4.94
N GLY A 309 -14.19 -9.07 -4.74
CA GLY A 309 -13.35 -7.88 -4.88
C GLY A 309 -12.77 -7.68 -6.29
N GLU A 310 -13.51 -8.05 -7.34
CA GLU A 310 -13.05 -8.07 -8.75
C GLU A 310 -11.83 -8.99 -8.98
N GLY A 311 -11.67 -9.99 -8.11
CA GLY A 311 -10.51 -10.87 -8.10
C GLY A 311 -9.18 -10.17 -7.72
N ARG A 312 -9.22 -8.90 -7.32
CA ARG A 312 -8.02 -8.13 -6.98
C ARG A 312 -7.36 -8.71 -5.72
N ARG A 313 -6.03 -8.65 -5.69
CA ARG A 313 -5.24 -8.96 -4.48
C ARG A 313 -5.77 -8.18 -3.28
N SER A 314 -5.75 -8.79 -2.10
CA SER A 314 -6.33 -8.25 -0.88
C SER A 314 -5.80 -6.86 -0.52
N ILE A 315 -4.55 -6.55 -0.89
CA ILE A 315 -3.93 -5.22 -0.73
C ILE A 315 -4.64 -4.08 -1.48
N TYR A 316 -5.49 -4.40 -2.47
CA TYR A 316 -6.26 -3.43 -3.24
C TYR A 316 -7.71 -3.33 -2.79
N ILE A 317 -8.12 -4.05 -1.75
CA ILE A 317 -9.44 -3.91 -1.16
C ILE A 317 -9.43 -2.70 -0.23
N SER A 318 -10.43 -1.83 -0.36
CA SER A 318 -10.56 -0.64 0.47
C SER A 318 -10.77 -1.04 1.93
N VAL A 319 -10.12 -0.34 2.85
CA VAL A 319 -10.33 -0.55 4.29
C VAL A 319 -11.26 0.55 4.81
N ASN A 320 -12.46 0.16 5.23
CA ASN A 320 -13.38 1.05 5.95
C ASN A 320 -13.40 0.67 7.43
N ARG A 321 -12.95 1.58 8.31
CA ARG A 321 -12.80 1.35 9.76
C ARG A 321 -14.07 0.80 10.43
N ASN A 322 -15.26 1.19 9.96
CA ASN A 322 -16.52 0.76 10.56
C ASN A 322 -17.13 -0.48 9.88
N PHE A 323 -16.59 -0.88 8.72
CA PHE A 323 -17.14 -1.95 7.88
C PHE A 323 -16.00 -2.83 7.36
N LEU A 324 -15.37 -3.58 8.27
CA LEU A 324 -14.28 -4.50 7.95
C LEU A 324 -14.81 -5.85 7.43
N SER A 325 -14.03 -6.52 6.59
CA SER A 325 -14.39 -7.85 6.09
C SER A 325 -14.39 -8.88 7.23
N PRO A 326 -15.50 -9.62 7.46
CA PRO A 326 -15.56 -10.66 8.49
C PRO A 326 -14.51 -11.76 8.30
N LEU A 327 -14.23 -12.13 7.04
CA LEU A 327 -13.19 -13.12 6.70
C LEU A 327 -11.81 -12.61 7.15
N MET A 328 -11.48 -11.36 6.83
CA MET A 328 -10.19 -10.76 7.23
C MET A 328 -10.05 -10.66 8.75
N LEU A 329 -11.13 -10.27 9.45
CA LEU A 329 -11.13 -10.19 10.91
C LEU A 329 -10.93 -11.56 11.56
N ALA A 330 -11.57 -12.60 11.04
CA ALA A 330 -11.40 -13.95 11.57
C ALA A 330 -9.95 -14.44 11.45
N PHE A 331 -9.24 -14.03 10.39
CA PHE A 331 -7.82 -14.33 10.16
C PHE A 331 -6.87 -13.23 10.65
N ASP A 332 -7.22 -12.60 11.78
CA ASP A 332 -6.36 -11.71 12.57
C ASP A 332 -5.80 -10.49 11.81
N VAL A 333 -6.46 -10.04 10.72
CA VAL A 333 -6.05 -8.80 10.05
C VAL A 333 -6.22 -7.62 11.03
N PRO A 334 -5.16 -6.82 11.27
CA PRO A 334 -5.20 -5.68 12.17
C PRO A 334 -6.34 -4.71 11.87
N ALA A 335 -7.12 -4.38 12.91
CA ALA A 335 -8.07 -3.29 12.81
C ALA A 335 -7.28 -1.97 12.59
N PRO A 336 -7.71 -1.10 11.64
CA PRO A 336 -7.01 0.14 11.27
C PRO A 336 -7.26 1.25 12.31
N VAL A 337 -7.10 0.92 13.58
CA VAL A 337 -7.30 1.82 14.74
C VAL A 337 -5.97 2.15 15.42
N THR A 338 -4.98 1.29 15.26
CA THR A 338 -3.64 1.44 15.81
C THR A 338 -2.62 0.77 14.89
N THR A 339 -1.35 1.13 15.03
CA THR A 339 -0.24 0.43 14.36
C THR A 339 0.07 -0.87 15.08
N ILE A 340 0.30 -1.94 14.31
CA ILE A 340 0.67 -3.27 14.81
C ILE A 340 1.90 -3.73 14.05
N GLY A 341 3.01 -3.98 14.73
CA GLY A 341 4.26 -4.50 14.15
C GLY A 341 4.53 -5.97 14.44
N ASP A 342 3.71 -6.64 15.26
CA ASP A 342 3.64 -8.10 15.37
C ASP A 342 2.17 -8.52 15.32
N ARG A 343 1.80 -9.30 14.30
CA ARG A 343 0.42 -9.77 14.11
C ARG A 343 0.23 -11.03 14.96
N GLY A 344 -0.76 -11.00 15.85
CA GLY A 344 -1.17 -12.19 16.58
C GLY A 344 -1.63 -13.28 15.61
N VAL A 345 -1.23 -14.52 15.86
CA VAL A 345 -1.63 -15.68 15.08
C VAL A 345 -2.56 -16.53 15.92
N SER A 346 -3.87 -16.46 15.64
CA SER A 346 -4.88 -17.24 16.34
C SER A 346 -5.07 -18.60 15.67
N ASN A 347 -5.41 -19.61 16.48
CA ASN A 347 -5.88 -20.92 16.01
C ASN A 347 -7.20 -21.25 16.72
N VAL A 348 -8.25 -20.50 16.35
CA VAL A 348 -9.57 -20.58 16.98
C VAL A 348 -10.56 -21.30 16.06
N PRO A 349 -11.54 -22.05 16.60
CA PRO A 349 -12.55 -22.73 15.79
C PRO A 349 -13.33 -21.80 14.84
N ALA A 350 -13.47 -20.52 15.20
CA ALA A 350 -14.12 -19.51 14.37
C ALA A 350 -13.47 -19.36 12.98
N GLN A 351 -12.16 -19.60 12.86
CA GLN A 351 -11.45 -19.55 11.57
C GLN A 351 -11.85 -20.72 10.64
N ALA A 352 -12.00 -21.93 11.17
CA ALA A 352 -12.50 -23.06 10.38
C ALA A 352 -13.99 -22.90 10.04
N LEU A 353 -14.78 -22.38 11.00
CA LEU A 353 -16.21 -22.12 10.79
C LEU A 353 -16.45 -21.05 9.73
N ILE A 354 -15.64 -19.99 9.67
CA ILE A 354 -15.80 -18.99 8.62
C ILE A 354 -15.42 -19.55 7.25
N LEU A 355 -14.37 -20.36 7.12
CA LEU A 355 -14.05 -21.01 5.84
C LEU A 355 -15.18 -21.95 5.39
N LEU A 356 -15.82 -22.65 6.33
CA LEU A 356 -16.94 -23.53 6.04
C LEU A 356 -18.20 -22.79 5.58
N ASN A 357 -18.49 -21.60 6.14
CA ASN A 357 -19.79 -20.95 5.97
C ASN A 357 -19.75 -19.67 5.12
N ASN A 358 -18.57 -19.26 4.66
CA ASN A 358 -18.42 -18.00 3.95
C ASN A 358 -18.81 -18.13 2.46
N GLU A 359 -19.70 -17.23 2.01
CA GLU A 359 -20.23 -17.18 0.65
C GLU A 359 -19.12 -17.08 -0.42
N PHE A 360 -18.10 -16.25 -0.17
CA PHE A 360 -16.96 -16.13 -1.07
C PHE A 360 -16.20 -17.46 -1.17
N VAL A 361 -15.95 -18.17 -0.07
CA VAL A 361 -15.24 -19.45 -0.09
C VAL A 361 -16.04 -20.51 -0.86
N ALA A 362 -17.36 -20.57 -0.65
CA ALA A 362 -18.24 -21.47 -1.38
C ALA A 362 -18.26 -21.19 -2.90
N GLU A 363 -18.39 -19.91 -3.29
CA GLU A 363 -18.36 -19.51 -4.71
C GLU A 363 -17.01 -19.85 -5.35
N GLN A 364 -15.89 -19.54 -4.69
CA GLN A 364 -14.57 -19.83 -5.22
C GLN A 364 -14.29 -21.34 -5.30
N SER A 365 -14.86 -22.16 -4.41
CA SER A 365 -14.76 -23.62 -4.47
C SER A 365 -15.46 -24.19 -5.71
N ARG A 366 -16.64 -23.67 -6.08
CA ARG A 366 -17.35 -24.06 -7.31
C ARG A 366 -16.58 -23.66 -8.56
N LEU A 367 -16.08 -22.43 -8.62
CA LEU A 367 -15.26 -21.95 -9.75
C LEU A 367 -13.98 -22.78 -9.92
N TRP A 368 -13.36 -23.18 -8.80
CA TRP A 368 -12.20 -24.07 -8.82
C TRP A 368 -12.55 -25.46 -9.35
N ALA A 369 -13.65 -26.06 -8.89
CA ALA A 369 -14.12 -27.35 -9.38
C ALA A 369 -14.46 -27.33 -10.88
N GLN A 370 -15.15 -26.28 -11.36
CA GLN A 370 -15.45 -26.10 -12.79
C GLN A 370 -14.17 -26.05 -13.63
N ARG A 371 -13.15 -25.35 -13.15
CA ARG A 371 -11.85 -25.28 -13.80
C ARG A 371 -11.17 -26.65 -13.83
N LEU A 372 -11.14 -27.39 -12.71
CA LEU A 372 -10.56 -28.73 -12.65
C LEU A 372 -11.24 -29.68 -13.64
N ARG A 373 -12.57 -29.65 -13.74
CA ARG A 373 -13.33 -30.47 -14.72
C ARG A 373 -13.07 -30.09 -16.16
N ARG A 374 -12.86 -28.80 -16.44
CA ARG A 374 -12.53 -28.32 -17.78
C ARG A 374 -11.13 -28.75 -18.20
N ASP A 375 -10.17 -28.69 -17.27
CA ASP A 375 -8.76 -28.90 -17.55
C ASP A 375 -8.35 -30.39 -17.43
N HIS A 376 -9.14 -31.24 -16.76
CA HIS A 376 -8.83 -32.66 -16.49
C HIS A 376 -10.03 -33.58 -16.69
N THR A 377 -9.80 -34.75 -17.27
CA THR A 377 -10.88 -35.63 -17.76
C THR A 377 -11.33 -36.66 -16.71
N SER A 378 -10.41 -37.18 -15.90
CA SER A 378 -10.74 -38.18 -14.86
C SER A 378 -10.88 -37.56 -13.48
N ALA A 379 -11.75 -38.16 -12.64
CA ALA A 379 -11.92 -37.73 -11.24
C ALA A 379 -10.61 -37.83 -10.45
N HIS A 380 -9.85 -38.91 -10.66
CA HIS A 380 -8.55 -39.11 -10.04
C HIS A 380 -7.56 -37.98 -10.40
N GLU A 381 -7.46 -37.62 -11.70
CA GLU A 381 -6.62 -36.49 -12.12
C GLU A 381 -7.07 -35.17 -11.51
N GLN A 382 -8.38 -34.93 -11.41
CA GLN A 382 -8.94 -33.73 -10.77
C GLN A 382 -8.53 -33.64 -9.30
N LEU A 383 -8.59 -34.75 -8.55
CA LEU A 383 -8.14 -34.83 -7.15
C LEU A 383 -6.64 -34.55 -7.03
N VAL A 384 -5.81 -35.24 -7.82
CA VAL A 384 -4.35 -35.05 -7.80
C VAL A 384 -3.98 -33.60 -8.09
N GLN A 385 -4.67 -32.97 -9.04
CA GLN A 385 -4.41 -31.57 -9.41
C GLN A 385 -4.91 -30.58 -8.36
N ALA A 386 -6.01 -30.88 -7.66
CA ALA A 386 -6.47 -30.06 -6.55
C ALA A 386 -5.40 -30.00 -5.42
N TRP A 387 -4.83 -31.14 -5.04
CA TRP A 387 -3.74 -31.22 -4.05
C TRP A 387 -2.49 -30.48 -4.51
N ARG A 388 -2.05 -30.68 -5.77
CA ARG A 388 -0.87 -30.00 -6.29
C ARG A 388 -1.04 -28.48 -6.35
N GLN A 389 -2.23 -28.00 -6.73
CA GLN A 389 -2.50 -26.57 -6.85
C GLN A 389 -2.59 -25.87 -5.49
N LEU A 390 -3.17 -26.52 -4.46
CA LEU A 390 -3.38 -25.91 -3.15
C LEU A 390 -2.24 -26.20 -2.16
N LEU A 391 -1.80 -27.46 -2.07
CA LEU A 391 -0.87 -27.94 -1.05
C LEU A 391 0.55 -28.14 -1.58
N GLY A 392 0.76 -28.06 -2.90
CA GLY A 392 2.09 -28.17 -3.51
C GLY A 392 2.71 -29.57 -3.45
N ARG A 393 1.90 -30.60 -3.16
CA ARG A 393 2.29 -32.02 -3.13
C ARG A 393 1.24 -32.90 -3.80
N GLU A 394 1.56 -34.17 -4.00
CA GLU A 394 0.58 -35.18 -4.41
C GLU A 394 -0.23 -35.68 -3.20
N PRO A 395 -1.49 -36.09 -3.41
CA PRO A 395 -2.28 -36.75 -2.38
C PRO A 395 -1.71 -38.13 -2.08
N MET A 396 -1.81 -38.56 -0.83
CA MET A 396 -1.54 -39.94 -0.44
C MET A 396 -2.67 -40.84 -0.93
N ASN A 397 -2.38 -42.14 -1.12
CA ASN A 397 -3.38 -43.11 -1.58
C ASN A 397 -4.62 -43.15 -0.65
N GLU A 398 -4.42 -42.99 0.66
CA GLU A 398 -5.50 -42.93 1.65
C GLU A 398 -6.37 -41.66 1.49
N GLU A 399 -5.75 -40.52 1.16
CA GLU A 399 -6.47 -39.25 0.92
C GLU A 399 -7.32 -39.35 -0.35
N VAL A 400 -6.78 -39.94 -1.41
CA VAL A 400 -7.53 -40.19 -2.66
C VAL A 400 -8.72 -41.10 -2.39
N ALA A 401 -8.49 -42.26 -1.75
CA ALA A 401 -9.56 -43.20 -1.43
C ALA A 401 -10.67 -42.55 -0.60
N MET A 402 -10.31 -41.75 0.41
CA MET A 402 -11.28 -41.03 1.24
C MET A 402 -12.13 -40.03 0.44
N MET A 403 -11.53 -39.32 -0.52
CA MET A 403 -12.28 -38.37 -1.36
C MET A 403 -13.15 -39.07 -2.40
N GLU A 404 -12.67 -40.17 -2.98
CA GLU A 404 -13.47 -40.99 -3.91
C GLU A 404 -14.70 -41.58 -3.19
N ASP A 405 -14.52 -42.11 -1.98
CA ASP A 405 -15.62 -42.58 -1.13
C ASP A 405 -16.59 -41.45 -0.76
N PHE A 406 -16.06 -40.27 -0.41
CA PHE A 406 -16.87 -39.09 -0.12
C PHE A 406 -17.72 -38.66 -1.34
N MET A 407 -17.13 -38.62 -2.53
CA MET A 407 -17.86 -38.29 -3.76
C MET A 407 -18.91 -39.35 -4.13
N ALA A 408 -18.62 -40.63 -3.87
CA ALA A 408 -19.57 -41.71 -4.07
C ALA A 408 -20.78 -41.60 -3.12
N GLN A 409 -20.55 -41.28 -1.84
CA GLN A 409 -21.62 -41.05 -0.86
C GLN A 409 -22.51 -39.87 -1.26
N GLN A 410 -21.92 -38.78 -1.78
CA GLN A 410 -22.70 -37.63 -2.25
C GLN A 410 -23.51 -37.94 -3.50
N SER A 411 -22.95 -38.74 -4.41
CA SER A 411 -23.67 -39.19 -5.61
C SER A 411 -24.90 -40.05 -5.25
N ALA A 412 -24.83 -40.83 -4.16
CA ALA A 412 -25.98 -41.57 -3.63
C ALA A 412 -27.05 -40.67 -3.01
N GLY A 413 -26.71 -39.43 -2.66
CA GLY A 413 -27.64 -38.40 -2.17
C GLY A 413 -28.09 -37.40 -3.24
N ASP A 414 -28.06 -37.80 -4.52
CA ASP A 414 -28.47 -36.98 -5.68
C ASP A 414 -27.68 -35.67 -5.88
N VAL A 415 -26.45 -35.58 -5.34
CA VAL A 415 -25.55 -34.44 -5.60
C VAL A 415 -24.89 -34.63 -6.96
N SER A 416 -24.94 -33.59 -7.79
CA SER A 416 -24.28 -33.64 -9.11
C SER A 416 -22.76 -33.84 -8.99
N PRO A 417 -22.08 -34.49 -9.96
CA PRO A 417 -20.62 -34.63 -9.94
C PRO A 417 -19.88 -33.29 -9.87
N GLU A 418 -20.49 -32.22 -10.40
CA GLU A 418 -19.92 -30.86 -10.32
C GLU A 418 -19.91 -30.33 -8.90
N GLU A 419 -21.07 -30.37 -8.23
CA GLU A 419 -21.19 -29.88 -6.86
C GLU A 419 -20.41 -30.78 -5.89
N SER A 420 -20.30 -32.08 -6.19
CA SER A 420 -19.49 -32.99 -5.38
C SER A 420 -18.00 -32.64 -5.43
N LEU A 421 -17.46 -32.32 -6.62
CA LEU A 421 -16.09 -31.81 -6.72
C LEU A 421 -15.94 -30.43 -6.06
N ALA A 422 -16.96 -29.57 -6.11
CA ALA A 422 -16.95 -28.30 -5.39
C ALA A 422 -16.87 -28.50 -3.87
N HIS A 423 -17.54 -29.52 -3.32
CA HIS A 423 -17.40 -29.89 -1.92
C HIS A 423 -16.00 -30.40 -1.57
N VAL A 424 -15.35 -31.18 -2.45
CA VAL A 424 -13.95 -31.58 -2.26
C VAL A 424 -13.02 -30.37 -2.22
N CYS A 425 -13.16 -29.45 -3.18
CA CYS A 425 -12.42 -28.18 -3.19
C CYS A 425 -12.64 -27.40 -1.88
N HIS A 426 -13.87 -27.37 -1.37
CA HIS A 426 -14.20 -26.67 -0.13
C HIS A 426 -13.58 -27.34 1.11
N VAL A 427 -13.60 -28.67 1.18
CA VAL A 427 -12.92 -29.44 2.24
C VAL A 427 -11.42 -29.15 2.25
N LEU A 428 -10.79 -29.12 1.07
CA LEU A 428 -9.37 -28.77 0.93
C LEU A 428 -9.08 -27.35 1.41
N LEU A 429 -9.90 -26.37 1.04
CA LEU A 429 -9.78 -24.99 1.51
C LEU A 429 -10.05 -24.83 3.02
N ASN A 430 -10.70 -25.79 3.67
CA ASN A 430 -10.90 -25.81 5.12
C ASN A 430 -9.90 -26.73 5.85
N SER A 431 -8.95 -27.31 5.13
CA SER A 431 -7.93 -28.18 5.73
C SER A 431 -6.95 -27.38 6.59
N LYS A 432 -6.40 -28.04 7.62
CA LYS A 432 -5.35 -27.43 8.43
C LYS A 432 -4.11 -27.13 7.57
N GLU A 433 -3.73 -28.06 6.70
CA GLU A 433 -2.52 -27.97 5.86
C GLU A 433 -2.56 -26.73 4.96
N PHE A 434 -3.71 -26.36 4.40
CA PHE A 434 -3.86 -25.13 3.61
C PHE A 434 -3.38 -23.88 4.36
N LEU A 435 -3.60 -23.80 5.67
CA LEU A 435 -3.32 -22.60 6.45
C LEU A 435 -1.86 -22.52 6.93
N PHE A 436 -1.02 -23.53 6.69
CA PHE A 436 0.36 -23.55 7.15
C PHE A 436 1.35 -23.74 5.99
N LEU A 437 2.38 -22.90 5.96
CA LEU A 437 3.55 -23.04 5.10
C LEU A 437 4.64 -23.81 5.86
N ASN A 438 5.13 -24.87 5.24
CA ASN A 438 6.23 -25.69 5.74
C ASN A 438 7.59 -25.05 5.51
#